data_AF-A0A1Y3VZP6-F1
#
_entry.id   AF-A0A1Y3VZP6-F1
#
_cell.length_a   1.000
_cell.length_b   1.000
_cell.length_c   1.000
_cell.angle_alpha   90.00
_cell.angle_beta   90.00
_cell.angle_gamma   90.00
#
_symmetry.space_group_name_H-M   'P 1'
#
loop_
_entity.id
_entity.type
_entity.pdbx_description
1 polymer ?
#
loop_
_entity_poly.entity_id
_entity_poly.type
_entity_poly.pdbx_seq_one_letter_code
_entity_poly.pdbx_strand_id
1 'polypeptide(L)'
;MEKDKINRLIEILNEAKEIIAELEGYATKKEKQAKTIEQILATSIRKFEFSTRSTNVLLGADIDIVEDITKYTKNQILKFHNCGPIAANEIEAKLNAVGIKLAQEEED
;
A
#
# COMPACT_ATOMS: atom_id res chain seq x y z
N MET A 1 27.29 8.57 45.04
CA MET A 1 26.56 7.29 45.01
C MET A 1 25.05 7.47 44.80
N GLU A 2 24.31 8.19 45.68
CA GLU A 2 22.88 8.46 45.43
C GLU A 2 22.63 9.46 44.31
N LYS A 3 23.43 10.54 44.26
CA LYS A 3 23.35 11.55 43.21
C LYS A 3 23.61 10.97 41.81
N ASP A 4 24.54 10.02 41.71
CA ASP A 4 24.85 9.33 40.45
C ASP A 4 23.71 8.41 40.00
N LYS A 5 23.04 7.75 40.95
CA LYS A 5 21.83 6.96 40.67
C LYS A 5 20.68 7.84 40.19
N ILE A 6 20.50 9.02 40.81
CA ILE A 6 19.49 10.00 40.40
C ILE A 6 19.78 10.52 38.99
N ASN A 7 21.02 10.89 38.69
CA ASN A 7 21.41 11.35 37.36
C ASN A 7 21.18 10.26 36.29
N ARG A 8 21.54 9.01 36.59
CA ARG A 8 21.29 7.88 35.69
C ARG A 8 19.80 7.63 35.46
N LEU A 9 18.96 7.80 36.47
CA LEU A 9 17.51 7.71 36.31
C LEU A 9 16.96 8.83 35.41
N ILE A 10 17.50 10.04 35.53
CA ILE A 10 17.11 11.17 34.68
C ILE A 10 17.48 10.89 33.21
N GLU A 11 18.68 10.38 32.94
CA GLU A 11 19.11 9.99 31.59
C GLU A 11 18.15 8.96 30.98
N ILE A 12 17.88 7.86 31.69
CA ILE A 12 16.95 6.82 31.24
C ILE A 12 15.55 7.40 30.96
N LEU A 13 15.07 8.30 31.82
CA LEU A 13 13.75 8.90 31.65
C LEU A 13 13.68 9.81 30.41
N ASN A 14 14.77 10.50 30.09
CA ASN A 14 14.84 11.35 28.89
C ASN A 14 14.90 10.52 27.62
N GLU A 15 15.72 9.46 27.59
CA GLU A 15 15.77 8.52 26.46
C GLU A 15 14.38 7.88 26.23
N ALA A 16 13.71 7.44 27.29
CA ALA A 16 12.37 6.88 27.19
C ALA A 16 11.36 7.88 26.61
N LYS A 17 11.45 9.17 26.96
CA LYS A 17 10.59 10.21 26.39
C LYS A 17 10.82 10.41 24.90
N GLU A 18 12.09 10.42 24.45
CA GLU A 18 12.42 10.55 23.03
C GLU A 18 11.85 9.37 22.22
N ILE A 19 12.04 8.14 22.72
CA ILE A 19 11.51 6.92 22.08
C ILE A 19 9.98 6.97 21.97
N ILE A 20 9.28 7.39 23.03
CA ILE A 20 7.81 7.51 23.01
C ILE A 20 7.37 8.50 21.93
N ALA A 21 8.00 9.68 21.85
CA ALA A 21 7.67 10.68 20.85
C ALA A 21 7.89 10.17 19.41
N GLU A 22 8.95 9.40 19.18
CA GLU A 22 9.20 8.75 17.88
C GLU A 22 8.12 7.71 17.54
N LEU A 23 7.72 6.88 18.51
CA LEU A 23 6.69 5.86 18.33
C LEU A 23 5.31 6.49 18.01
N GLU A 24 4.94 7.56 18.69
CA GLU A 24 3.71 8.32 18.41
C GLU A 24 3.73 8.92 16.99
N GLY A 25 4.87 9.48 16.58
CA GLY A 25 5.06 9.99 15.22
C GLY A 25 4.92 8.90 14.15
N TYR A 26 5.45 7.71 14.41
CA TYR A 26 5.34 6.56 13.51
C TYR A 26 3.90 6.06 13.39
N ALA A 27 3.18 5.93 14.50
CA ALA A 27 1.76 5.55 14.52
C ALA A 27 0.91 6.54 13.69
N THR A 28 1.09 7.84 13.92
CA THR A 28 0.38 8.90 13.18
C THR A 28 0.67 8.84 11.68
N LYS A 29 1.93 8.57 11.28
CA LYS A 29 2.31 8.43 9.88
C LYS A 29 1.65 7.22 9.22
N LYS A 30 1.59 6.08 9.93
CA LYS A 30 0.87 4.88 9.46
C LYS A 30 -0.62 5.12 9.29
N GLU A 31 -1.27 5.79 10.25
CA GLU A 31 -2.69 6.13 10.14
C GLU A 31 -2.99 7.03 8.93
N LYS A 32 -2.16 8.06 8.70
CA LYS A 32 -2.28 8.91 7.52
C LYS A 32 -2.10 8.11 6.23
N GLN A 33 -1.09 7.24 6.18
CA GLN A 33 -0.85 6.37 5.03
C GLN A 33 -2.01 5.41 4.77
N ALA A 34 -2.58 4.81 5.82
CA ALA A 34 -3.74 3.92 5.72
C ALA A 34 -4.96 4.66 5.15
N LYS A 35 -5.26 5.86 5.65
CA LYS A 35 -6.34 6.72 5.10
C LYS A 35 -6.12 7.04 3.62
N THR A 36 -4.87 7.26 3.21
CA THR A 36 -4.54 7.47 1.79
C THR A 36 -4.76 6.20 0.96
N ILE A 37 -4.40 5.02 1.48
CA ILE A 37 -4.64 3.76 0.76
C ILE A 37 -6.13 3.48 0.60
N GLU A 38 -6.95 3.68 1.64
CA GLU A 38 -8.41 3.52 1.56
C GLU A 38 -9.02 4.43 0.49
N GLN A 39 -8.58 5.68 0.40
CA GLN A 39 -9.01 6.61 -0.65
C GLN A 39 -8.62 6.14 -2.05
N ILE A 40 -7.43 5.56 -2.20
CA ILE A 40 -6.96 5.03 -3.48
C ILE A 40 -7.76 3.79 -3.88
N LEU A 41 -8.03 2.86 -2.95
CA LEU A 41 -8.82 1.66 -3.22
C LEU A 41 -10.22 2.01 -3.73
N ALA A 42 -10.85 3.06 -3.17
CA ALA A 42 -12.15 3.57 -3.61
C ALA A 42 -12.11 4.36 -4.94
N THR A 43 -10.93 4.60 -5.52
CA THR A 43 -10.81 5.35 -6.78
C THR A 43 -11.26 4.50 -7.97
N SER A 44 -12.09 5.07 -8.85
CA SER A 44 -12.50 4.41 -10.09
C SER A 44 -11.33 4.23 -11.07
N ILE A 45 -11.32 3.14 -11.85
CA ILE A 45 -10.28 2.87 -12.87
C ILE A 45 -10.06 4.06 -13.82
N ARG A 46 -11.13 4.74 -14.22
CA ARG A 46 -11.08 5.91 -15.12
C ARG A 46 -10.35 7.11 -14.53
N LYS A 47 -10.35 7.24 -13.19
CA LYS A 47 -9.70 8.34 -12.46
C LYS A 47 -8.29 7.99 -11.99
N PHE A 48 -7.96 6.70 -11.92
CA PHE A 48 -6.63 6.25 -11.50
C PHE A 48 -5.57 6.38 -12.61
N GLU A 49 -5.97 6.82 -13.81
CA GLU A 49 -5.09 7.17 -14.94
C GLU A 49 -4.22 6.02 -15.45
N PHE A 50 -4.74 4.80 -15.52
CA PHE A 50 -4.05 3.73 -16.24
C PHE A 50 -3.85 4.08 -17.73
N SER A 51 -2.97 3.36 -18.43
CA SER A 51 -2.90 3.45 -19.89
C SER A 51 -4.27 3.12 -20.50
N THR A 52 -4.56 3.64 -21.70
CA THR A 52 -5.83 3.34 -22.40
C THR A 52 -6.05 1.84 -22.53
N ARG A 53 -4.98 1.07 -22.76
CA ARG A 53 -5.03 -0.39 -22.85
C ARG A 53 -5.41 -1.03 -21.52
N SER A 54 -4.70 -0.69 -20.44
CA SER A 54 -4.95 -1.24 -19.12
C SER A 54 -6.33 -0.86 -18.58
N THR A 55 -6.80 0.37 -18.89
CA THR A 55 -8.18 0.80 -18.62
C THR A 55 -9.21 -0.08 -19.32
N ASN A 56 -9.01 -0.36 -20.62
CA ASN A 56 -9.93 -1.20 -21.39
C ASN A 56 -9.92 -2.67 -20.92
N VAL A 57 -8.75 -3.20 -20.53
CA VAL A 57 -8.64 -4.55 -19.94
C VAL A 57 -9.46 -4.65 -18.66
N LEU A 58 -9.29 -3.69 -17.75
CA LEU A 58 -9.96 -3.72 -16.44
C LEU A 58 -11.47 -3.52 -16.58
N LEU A 59 -11.91 -2.50 -17.33
CA LEU A 59 -13.34 -2.27 -17.55
C LEU A 59 -14.02 -3.40 -18.33
N GLY A 60 -13.29 -4.05 -19.26
CA GLY A 60 -13.79 -5.23 -19.97
C GLY A 60 -13.88 -6.50 -19.12
N ALA A 61 -13.25 -6.50 -17.94
CA ALA A 61 -13.36 -7.55 -16.93
C ALA A 61 -14.31 -7.16 -15.78
N ASP A 62 -15.18 -6.16 -16.00
CA ASP A 62 -16.12 -5.61 -15.02
C ASP A 62 -15.44 -5.13 -13.71
N ILE A 63 -14.23 -4.57 -13.84
CA ILE A 63 -13.49 -3.94 -12.75
C ILE A 63 -13.61 -2.42 -12.85
N ASP A 64 -14.40 -1.82 -11.95
CA ASP A 64 -14.71 -0.38 -11.96
C ASP A 64 -13.88 0.45 -10.97
N ILE A 65 -13.36 -0.17 -9.90
CA ILE A 65 -12.55 0.50 -8.86
C ILE A 65 -11.22 -0.24 -8.60
N VAL A 66 -10.24 0.49 -8.05
CA VAL A 66 -8.89 -0.05 -7.76
C VAL A 66 -8.93 -1.24 -6.79
N GLU A 67 -9.82 -1.19 -5.80
CA GLU A 67 -10.00 -2.28 -4.82
C GLU A 67 -10.25 -3.64 -5.49
N ASP A 68 -11.07 -3.67 -6.54
CA ASP A 68 -11.43 -4.93 -7.21
C ASP A 68 -10.24 -5.59 -7.90
N ILE A 69 -9.26 -4.81 -8.36
CA ILE A 69 -8.03 -5.34 -8.98
C ILE A 69 -7.24 -6.20 -7.96
N THR A 70 -7.26 -5.81 -6.68
CA THR A 70 -6.46 -6.47 -5.62
C THR A 70 -6.87 -7.91 -5.34
N LYS A 71 -8.09 -8.29 -5.76
CA LYS A 71 -8.65 -9.64 -5.61
C LYS A 71 -8.04 -10.65 -6.60
N TYR A 72 -7.31 -10.16 -7.60
CA TYR A 72 -6.75 -10.98 -8.68
C TYR A 72 -5.24 -11.09 -8.57
N THR A 73 -4.72 -12.28 -8.89
CA THR A 73 -3.29 -12.47 -9.12
C THR A 73 -2.90 -11.92 -10.49
N LYS A 74 -1.61 -11.66 -10.67
CA LYS A 74 -1.07 -11.26 -11.98
C LYS A 74 -1.41 -12.28 -13.08
N ASN A 75 -1.28 -13.57 -12.77
CA ASN A 75 -1.62 -14.65 -13.69
C ASN A 75 -3.12 -14.71 -14.02
N GLN A 76 -4.01 -14.31 -13.10
CA GLN A 76 -5.44 -14.16 -13.40
C GLN A 76 -5.71 -12.95 -14.30
N ILE A 77 -5.08 -11.80 -14.02
CA ILE A 77 -5.19 -10.59 -14.86
C ILE A 77 -4.71 -10.88 -16.29
N LEU A 78 -3.64 -11.66 -16.46
CA LEU A 78 -3.14 -12.08 -17.78
C LEU A 78 -4.18 -12.85 -18.61
N LYS A 79 -5.15 -13.51 -17.96
CA LYS A 79 -6.22 -14.27 -18.63
C LYS A 79 -7.40 -13.39 -19.03
N PHE A 80 -7.44 -12.12 -18.63
CA PHE A 80 -8.50 -11.20 -19.05
C PHE A 80 -8.47 -10.98 -20.57
N HIS A 81 -9.64 -10.76 -21.15
CA HIS A 81 -9.78 -10.54 -22.58
C HIS A 81 -8.93 -9.35 -23.03
N ASN A 82 -8.15 -9.52 -24.11
CA ASN A 82 -7.21 -8.53 -24.65
C ASN A 82 -6.09 -8.06 -23.69
N CYS A 83 -5.91 -8.75 -22.55
CA CYS A 83 -4.77 -8.52 -21.67
C CYS A 83 -3.51 -9.19 -22.23
N GLY A 84 -2.42 -8.42 -22.32
CA GLY A 84 -1.11 -8.93 -22.69
C GLY A 84 -0.12 -8.76 -21.54
N PRO A 85 1.08 -9.37 -21.63
CA PRO A 85 2.09 -9.30 -20.57
C PRO A 85 2.48 -7.87 -20.21
N ILE A 86 2.51 -6.97 -21.19
CA ILE A 86 2.79 -5.55 -20.97
C ILE A 86 1.70 -4.90 -20.11
N ALA A 87 0.41 -5.10 -20.44
CA ALA A 87 -0.69 -4.50 -19.69
C ALA A 87 -0.76 -5.04 -18.25
N ALA A 88 -0.56 -6.35 -18.05
CA ALA A 88 -0.53 -6.93 -16.70
C ALA A 88 0.64 -6.38 -15.86
N ASN A 89 1.82 -6.24 -16.45
CA ASN A 89 2.98 -5.63 -15.79
C ASN A 89 2.73 -4.15 -15.46
N GLU A 90 2.11 -3.40 -16.37
CA GLU A 90 1.77 -1.99 -16.14
C GLU A 90 0.79 -1.82 -14.98
N ILE A 91 -0.25 -2.66 -14.92
CA ILE A 91 -1.24 -2.65 -13.84
C ILE A 91 -0.55 -2.93 -12.50
N GLU A 92 0.23 -4.01 -12.41
CA GLU A 92 0.96 -4.38 -11.20
C GLU A 92 1.95 -3.29 -10.77
N ALA A 93 2.76 -2.77 -11.69
CA ALA A 93 3.74 -1.72 -11.40
C ALA A 93 3.07 -0.45 -10.87
N LYS A 94 1.94 -0.05 -11.45
CA LYS A 94 1.24 1.17 -11.03
C LYS A 94 0.58 1.02 -9.66
N LEU A 95 0.03 -0.16 -9.33
CA LEU A 95 -0.46 -0.44 -7.98
C LEU A 95 0.69 -0.45 -6.95
N ASN A 96 1.80 -1.10 -7.28
CA ASN A 96 2.97 -1.15 -6.39
C ASN A 96 3.54 0.25 -6.11
N ALA A 97 3.52 1.16 -7.09
CA ALA A 97 3.96 2.54 -6.93
C ALA A 97 3.17 3.32 -5.87
N VAL A 98 1.92 2.93 -5.60
CA VAL A 98 1.07 3.53 -4.56
C VAL A 98 0.95 2.65 -3.30
N GLY A 99 1.75 1.58 -3.21
CA GLY A 99 1.77 0.68 -2.06
C GLY A 99 0.62 -0.33 -2.00
N ILE A 100 -0.07 -0.55 -3.11
CA ILE A 100 -1.13 -1.56 -3.24
C ILE A 100 -0.55 -2.77 -3.98
N LYS A 101 -0.88 -3.97 -3.54
CA LYS A 101 -0.42 -5.22 -4.14
C LYS A 101 -1.59 -6.01 -4.72
N LEU A 102 -1.29 -6.79 -5.76
CA LEU A 102 -2.16 -7.83 -6.28
C LEU A 102 -2.21 -9.02 -5.32
N ALA A 103 -3.22 -9.88 -5.47
CA ALA A 103 -3.26 -11.15 -4.77
C ALA A 103 -2.01 -11.99 -5.12
N GLN A 104 -1.51 -12.73 -4.14
CA GLN A 104 -0.40 -13.65 -4.34
C GLN A 104 -0.93 -14.95 -4.95
N GLU A 105 -0.11 -15.61 -5.75
CA GLU A 105 -0.40 -16.96 -6.20
C GLU A 105 -0.31 -17.91 -5.00
N GLU A 106 -1.29 -18.81 -4.87
CA GLU A 106 -1.17 -19.91 -3.93
C GLU A 106 -0.03 -20.80 -4.44
N GLU A 107 1.05 -20.90 -3.65
CA GLU A 107 2.10 -21.89 -3.88
C GLU A 107 1.52 -23.25 -3.45
N ASP A 108 1.24 -24.14 -4.42
CA ASP A 108 0.89 -25.55 -4.18
C ASP A 108 2.08 -26.34 -3.60
#